data_AF-A0A836VUN6-F1
#
_entry.id   AF-A0A836VUN6-F1
#
_cell.length_a   1.000
_cell.length_b   1.000
_cell.length_c   1.000
_cell.angle_alpha   90.00
_cell.angle_beta   90.00
_cell.angle_gamma   90.00
#
_symmetry.space_group_name_H-M   'P 1'
#
loop_
_entity.id
_entity.type
_entity.pdbx_description
1 polymer ?
#
loop_
_entity_poly.entity_id
_entity_poly.type
_entity_poly.pdbx_seq_one_letter_code
_entity_poly.pdbx_strand_id
1 'polypeptide(L)'
;MQIKLPYGEKWIKLNIKEKVEVIESKKVKPIKKPTEKLVEKLQNPIDHEKFHKAIRKAKSILIIIPDKTRAFPTKTILPTILKEIKKVNEDTS
;
A
#
# COMPACT_ATOMS: atom_id res chain seq x y z
N MET A 1 33.72 2.00 10.88
CA MET A 1 32.64 2.08 9.87
C MET A 1 31.73 3.26 10.15
N GLN A 2 31.08 3.81 9.13
CA GLN A 2 30.08 4.86 9.30
C GLN A 2 28.66 4.31 9.10
N ILE A 3 27.80 4.47 10.10
CA ILE A 3 26.39 4.05 10.05
C ILE A 3 25.50 5.29 10.15
N LYS A 4 24.36 5.27 9.46
CA LYS A 4 23.32 6.31 9.56
C LYS A 4 22.10 5.74 10.26
N LEU A 5 21.71 6.35 11.37
CA LEU A 5 20.48 6.01 12.09
C LEU A 5 19.43 7.11 11.90
N PRO A 6 18.17 6.77 11.59
CA PRO A 6 17.10 7.76 11.49
C PRO A 6 16.83 8.35 12.87
N TYR A 7 16.71 9.68 12.95
CA TYR A 7 16.43 10.41 14.19
C TYR A 7 15.61 11.66 13.88
N GLY A 8 14.31 11.61 14.20
CA GLY A 8 13.35 12.62 13.78
C GLY A 8 13.32 12.77 12.25
N GLU A 9 13.47 14.00 11.77
CA GLU A 9 13.53 14.31 10.33
C GLU A 9 14.95 14.17 9.74
N LYS A 10 15.94 13.80 10.56
CA LYS A 10 17.36 13.78 10.19
C LYS A 10 17.96 12.39 10.40
N TRP A 11 19.26 12.33 10.18
CA TRP A 11 20.07 11.13 10.39
C TRP A 11 21.22 11.46 11.34
N ILE A 12 21.45 10.60 12.31
CA ILE A 12 22.67 10.62 13.12
C ILE A 12 23.71 9.76 12.41
N LYS A 13 24.91 10.32 12.23
CA LYS A 13 26.07 9.59 11.70
C LYS A 13 26.91 9.08 12.87
N LEU A 14 27.12 7.78 12.94
CA LEU A 14 27.96 7.13 13.94
C LEU A 14 29.24 6.63 13.28
N ASN A 15 30.40 6.92 13.88
CA ASN A 15 31.68 6.35 13.45
C ASN A 15 32.15 5.34 14.49
N ILE A 16 32.02 4.05 14.16
CA ILE A 16 32.34 2.94 15.06
C ILE A 16 33.73 2.40 14.70
N LYS A 17 34.62 2.26 15.69
CA LYS A 17 36.00 1.79 15.47
C LYS A 17 36.11 0.27 15.65
N GLU A 18 35.21 -0.30 16.43
CA GLU A 18 35.09 -1.72 16.75
C GLU A 18 34.47 -2.52 15.59
N LYS A 19 34.70 -3.84 15.59
CA LYS A 19 33.99 -4.76 14.69
C LYS A 19 32.58 -4.98 15.24
N VAL A 20 31.58 -4.55 14.47
CA VAL A 20 30.16 -4.73 14.79
C VAL A 20 29.42 -5.29 13.58
N GLU A 21 28.30 -5.97 13.84
CA GLU A 21 27.38 -6.43 12.80
C GLU A 21 26.18 -5.48 12.71
N VAL A 22 25.75 -5.13 11.49
CA VAL A 22 24.57 -4.31 11.25
C VAL A 22 23.47 -5.20 10.68
N ILE A 23 22.40 -5.37 11.45
CA ILE A 23 21.23 -6.15 11.04
C ILE A 23 20.23 -5.21 10.37
N GLU A 24 20.00 -5.39 9.08
CA GLU A 24 19.02 -4.61 8.30
C GLU A 24 17.88 -5.50 7.79
N SER A 25 16.71 -4.90 7.62
CA SER A 25 15.60 -5.59 6.93
C SER A 25 15.96 -5.89 5.48
N LYS A 26 15.47 -7.02 4.96
CA LYS A 26 15.61 -7.36 3.54
C LYS A 26 15.02 -6.23 2.69
N LYS A 27 15.81 -5.71 1.75
CA LYS A 27 15.34 -4.68 0.82
C LYS A 27 14.27 -5.27 -0.10
N VAL A 28 13.07 -4.74 -0.02
CA VAL A 28 11.97 -5.08 -0.95
C VAL A 28 12.00 -4.07 -2.08
N LYS A 29 11.94 -4.54 -3.33
CA LYS A 29 11.85 -3.64 -4.49
C LYS A 29 10.50 -2.92 -4.46
N PRO A 30 10.47 -1.59 -4.60
CA PRO A 30 9.21 -0.86 -4.63
C PRO A 30 8.37 -1.25 -5.85
N ILE A 31 7.05 -1.27 -5.69
CA ILE A 31 6.12 -1.51 -6.80
C ILE A 31 6.18 -0.30 -7.72
N LYS A 32 6.67 -0.50 -8.96
CA LYS A 32 6.83 0.59 -9.95
C LYS A 32 5.52 1.28 -10.29
N LYS A 33 4.42 0.52 -10.35
CA LYS A 33 3.10 0.99 -10.79
C LYS A 33 2.02 0.53 -9.79
N PRO A 34 1.90 1.22 -8.65
CA PRO A 34 1.05 0.77 -7.54
C PRO A 34 -0.43 0.72 -7.91
N THR A 35 -0.92 1.65 -8.74
CA THR A 35 -2.31 1.69 -9.20
C THR A 35 -2.65 0.52 -10.12
N GLU A 36 -1.82 0.24 -11.13
CA GLU A 36 -2.01 -0.91 -12.03
C GLU A 36 -1.97 -2.22 -11.23
N LYS A 37 -1.01 -2.36 -10.30
CA LYS A 37 -0.90 -3.56 -9.48
C LYS A 37 -2.08 -3.75 -8.54
N LEU A 38 -2.64 -2.65 -8.01
CA LEU A 38 -3.85 -2.69 -7.21
C LEU A 38 -5.05 -3.19 -8.02
N VAL A 39 -5.26 -2.65 -9.22
CA VAL A 39 -6.35 -3.09 -10.11
C VAL A 39 -6.19 -4.57 -10.46
N GLU A 40 -4.97 -5.01 -10.82
CA GLU A 40 -4.67 -6.42 -11.09
C GLU A 40 -5.06 -7.33 -9.91
N LYS A 41 -4.78 -6.90 -8.68
CA LYS A 41 -5.10 -7.63 -7.45
C LYS A 41 -6.59 -7.62 -7.10
N LEU A 42 -7.31 -6.55 -7.41
CA LEU A 42 -8.78 -6.52 -7.26
C LEU A 42 -9.47 -7.48 -8.23
N GLN A 43 -8.92 -7.66 -9.43
CA GLN A 43 -9.46 -8.61 -10.41
C GLN A 43 -9.09 -10.08 -10.13
N ASN A 44 -8.00 -10.31 -9.37
CA ASN A 44 -7.51 -11.63 -8.99
C ASN A 44 -7.29 -11.70 -7.46
N PRO A 45 -8.39 -11.66 -6.68
CA PRO A 45 -8.30 -11.76 -5.23
C PRO A 45 -7.85 -13.15 -4.79
N ILE A 46 -7.22 -13.22 -3.61
CA ILE A 46 -6.79 -14.47 -3.00
C ILE A 46 -8.00 -15.06 -2.27
N ASP A 47 -8.34 -16.31 -2.57
CA ASP A 47 -9.38 -17.11 -1.90
C ASP A 47 -10.76 -16.44 -1.78
N HIS A 48 -11.11 -15.59 -2.75
CA HIS A 48 -12.40 -14.89 -2.77
C HIS A 48 -12.92 -14.72 -4.20
N GLU A 49 -14.20 -14.42 -4.35
CA GLU A 49 -14.74 -14.00 -5.64
C GLU A 49 -14.20 -12.64 -6.09
N LYS A 50 -14.16 -12.42 -7.41
CA LYS A 50 -13.67 -11.19 -8.05
C LYS A 50 -14.37 -9.96 -7.48
N PHE A 51 -13.62 -8.88 -7.27
CA PHE A 51 -14.11 -7.65 -6.64
C PHE A 51 -15.41 -7.12 -7.26
N HIS A 52 -15.51 -7.08 -8.59
CA HIS A 52 -16.71 -6.60 -9.28
C HIS A 52 -17.95 -7.45 -9.00
N LYS A 53 -17.80 -8.77 -8.80
CA LYS A 53 -18.94 -9.65 -8.46
C LYS A 53 -19.42 -9.38 -7.04
N ALA A 54 -18.49 -9.24 -6.10
CA ALA A 54 -18.80 -8.98 -4.70
C ALA A 54 -19.58 -7.67 -4.50
N ILE A 55 -19.23 -6.61 -5.23
CA ILE A 55 -19.84 -5.29 -5.04
C ILE A 55 -21.08 -5.04 -5.91
N ARG A 56 -21.35 -5.85 -6.95
CA ARG A 56 -22.43 -5.60 -7.92
C ARG A 56 -23.83 -5.47 -7.30
N LYS A 57 -24.08 -6.17 -6.19
CA LYS A 57 -25.38 -6.14 -5.49
C LYS A 57 -25.38 -5.21 -4.26
N ALA A 58 -24.25 -4.55 -3.98
CA ALA A 58 -24.11 -3.71 -2.80
C ALA A 58 -24.82 -2.37 -3.01
N LYS A 59 -25.83 -2.10 -2.18
CA LYS A 59 -26.51 -0.78 -2.16
C LYS A 59 -25.70 0.29 -1.43
N SER A 60 -24.84 -0.13 -0.51
CA SER A 60 -23.97 0.73 0.29
C SER A 60 -22.64 0.02 0.51
N ILE A 61 -21.55 0.78 0.46
CA ILE A 61 -20.18 0.27 0.58
C ILE A 61 -19.47 1.10 1.66
N LEU A 62 -18.91 0.43 2.67
CA LEU A 62 -18.05 1.03 3.69
C LEU A 62 -16.59 0.71 3.36
N ILE A 63 -15.75 1.75 3.30
CA ILE A 63 -14.30 1.60 3.09
C ILE A 63 -13.59 1.98 4.39
N ILE A 64 -12.96 0.99 5.03
CA ILE A 64 -12.13 1.20 6.21
C ILE A 64 -10.72 1.59 5.76
N ILE A 65 -10.24 2.76 6.17
CA ILE A 65 -8.90 3.26 5.85
C ILE A 65 -8.03 3.35 7.11
N PRO A 66 -6.71 3.07 7.02
CA PRO A 66 -5.79 3.30 8.12
C PRO A 66 -5.77 4.77 8.57
N ASP A 67 -5.47 5.01 9.85
CA ASP A 67 -5.32 6.36 10.39
C ASP A 67 -4.08 7.10 9.84
N LYS A 68 -3.96 8.38 10.18
CA LYS A 68 -2.87 9.26 9.71
C LYS A 68 -1.47 8.87 10.21
N THR A 69 -1.37 8.03 11.24
CA THR A 69 -0.07 7.62 11.82
C THR A 69 0.56 6.47 11.06
N ARG A 70 -0.20 5.81 10.17
CA ARG A 70 0.30 4.76 9.30
C ARG A 70 0.83 5.37 8.00
N ALA A 71 2.01 4.92 7.58
CA ALA A 71 2.60 5.24 6.28
C ALA A 71 1.87 4.51 5.13
N PHE A 72 0.56 4.71 5.02
CA PHE A 72 -0.29 4.12 4.00
C PHE A 72 -0.51 5.12 2.84
N PRO A 73 -0.34 4.72 1.58
CA PRO A 73 -0.46 5.63 0.44
C PRO A 73 -1.93 5.90 0.06
N THR A 74 -2.74 6.45 0.98
CA THR A 74 -4.17 6.69 0.80
C THR A 74 -4.47 7.51 -0.46
N LYS A 75 -3.66 8.54 -0.74
CA LYS A 75 -3.82 9.42 -1.91
C LYS A 75 -3.72 8.69 -3.25
N THR A 76 -3.06 7.52 -3.28
CA THR A 76 -2.91 6.68 -4.48
C THR A 76 -3.95 5.57 -4.51
N ILE A 77 -4.20 4.92 -3.36
CA ILE A 77 -5.04 3.74 -3.27
C ILE A 77 -6.53 4.09 -3.34
N LEU A 78 -6.98 5.06 -2.54
CA LEU A 78 -8.41 5.36 -2.39
C LEU A 78 -9.07 5.80 -3.71
N PRO A 79 -8.51 6.75 -4.50
CA PRO A 79 -9.10 7.13 -5.78
C PRO A 79 -9.20 5.96 -6.76
N THR A 80 -8.22 5.04 -6.72
CA THR A 80 -8.22 3.86 -7.58
C THR A 80 -9.36 2.91 -7.21
N ILE A 81 -9.56 2.62 -5.92
CA ILE A 81 -10.67 1.79 -5.43
C ILE A 81 -12.02 2.42 -5.81
N LEU A 82 -12.18 3.73 -5.58
CA LEU A 82 -13.42 4.44 -5.91
C LEU A 82 -13.73 4.39 -7.41
N LYS A 83 -12.71 4.48 -8.27
CA LYS A 83 -12.86 4.34 -9.72
C LYS A 83 -13.36 2.94 -10.09
N GLU A 84 -12.81 1.89 -9.50
CA GLU A 84 -13.26 0.51 -9.75
C GLU A 84 -14.70 0.27 -9.25
N ILE A 85 -15.09 0.86 -8.12
CA ILE A 85 -16.48 0.80 -7.62
C ILE A 85 -17.44 1.51 -8.58
N LYS A 86 -17.10 2.72 -9.04
CA LYS A 86 -17.95 3.49 -9.97
C LYS A 86 -18.21 2.75 -11.28
N LYS A 87 -17.17 2.15 -11.87
CA LYS A 87 -17.30 1.36 -13.10
C LYS A 87 -18.37 0.27 -12.97
N VAL A 88 -18.37 -0.47 -11.86
CA VAL A 88 -19.32 -1.56 -11.65
C VAL A 88 -20.75 -1.05 -11.49
N ASN A 89 -20.93 0.11 -10.85
CA ASN A 89 -22.26 0.71 -10.69
C ASN A 89 -22.80 1.29 -12.00
N GLU A 90 -21.94 1.96 -12.79
CA GLU A 90 -22.27 2.49 -14.13
C GLU A 90 -22.67 1.37 -15.09
N ASP A 91 -22.01 0.21 -15.04
CA ASP A 91 -22.36 -0.98 -15.85
C ASP A 91 -23.72 -1.62 -15.50
N THR A 92 -24.37 -1.20 -14.40
CA THR A 92 -25.69 -1.70 -13.95
C THR A 92 -26.84 -0.71 -14.13
N SER A 93 -26.56 0.50 -14.65
CA SER A 93 -27.56 1.55 -14.87
C SER A 93 -28.12 1.55 -16.29
#